data_AF-M0B043-F1
#
_entry.id   AF-M0B043-F1
#
_cell.length_a   1.000
_cell.length_b   1.000
_cell.length_c   1.000
_cell.angle_alpha   90.00
_cell.angle_beta   90.00
_cell.angle_gamma   90.00
#
_symmetry.space_group_name_H-M   'P 1'
#
loop_
_entity.id
_entity.type
_entity.pdbx_description
1 polymer ?
#
loop_
_entity_poly.entity_id
_entity_poly.type
_entity_poly.pdbx_seq_one_letter_code
_entity_poly.pdbx_strand_id
1 'polypeptide(L)'
;MSAEDGEELPIAAPEPSDRVSDPSDAFQALGNEIRMGILETMLEFSDGDTTAESDDGDHAESTPSTPTFSALFDASEVDTTAGFAYHLDELVGPYLRKVESGAEDGGEGYELTYAGERIARAIATGTYTQRVDHPPTELDDDCPFCSRAALTAQANDNRVTVRCEHCDRRLLRLGFPPAGLDSHGAAFPAAFDRHHRHRLSLVRDGVCPDCSGAVDARLATLSPATEDLLPAEHTDHVQAEFSCSRCGMTLRAPVALSLLSHPAVVSFYHDHDRDVRDRPIWNVGHEWAETVLSEDPLAVRVVVELDDSVLALYVDERVDVIETQRATAETAETVETAETVE
;
A
#
# COMPACT_ATOMS: atom_id res chain seq x y z
N MET A 1 -7.09 38.04 25.54
CA MET A 1 -5.79 37.40 25.25
C MET A 1 -5.80 37.15 23.77
N SER A 2 -5.14 38.04 23.03
CA SER A 2 -5.14 38.07 21.58
C SER A 2 -4.53 36.79 21.04
N ALA A 3 -5.19 36.17 20.07
CA ALA A 3 -4.60 35.14 19.23
C ALA A 3 -3.39 35.76 18.54
N GLU A 4 -2.21 35.23 18.82
CA GLU A 4 -1.00 35.57 18.10
C GLU A 4 -1.15 35.02 16.68
N ASP A 5 -1.10 35.91 15.71
CA ASP A 5 -1.03 35.62 14.28
C ASP A 5 0.14 34.66 14.04
N GLY A 6 -0.18 33.38 13.81
CA GLY A 6 0.79 32.40 13.36
C GLY A 6 1.22 32.78 11.95
N GLU A 7 2.40 33.38 11.84
CA GLU A 7 3.03 33.69 10.56
C GLU A 7 3.30 32.37 9.82
N GLU A 8 2.44 32.02 8.86
CA GLU A 8 2.64 30.90 7.95
C GLU A 8 3.99 31.08 7.26
N LEU A 9 4.95 30.23 7.62
CA LEU A 9 6.26 30.20 6.99
C LEU A 9 6.04 30.02 5.47
N PRO A 10 6.65 30.85 4.62
CA PRO A 10 6.45 30.76 3.18
C PRO A 10 6.95 29.40 2.70
N ILE A 11 6.02 28.54 2.28
CA ILE A 11 6.33 27.27 1.63
C ILE A 11 6.92 27.61 0.27
N ALA A 12 8.25 27.48 0.14
CA ALA A 12 8.91 27.63 -1.14
C ALA A 12 8.37 26.57 -2.11
N ALA A 13 7.84 27.01 -3.24
CA ALA A 13 7.46 26.08 -4.29
C ALA A 13 8.71 25.30 -4.75
N PRO A 14 8.59 23.98 -4.98
CA PRO A 14 9.72 23.21 -5.46
C PRO A 14 10.18 23.74 -6.83
N GLU A 15 11.48 23.66 -7.08
CA GLU A 15 12.02 23.93 -8.41
C GLU A 15 11.39 22.95 -9.43
N PRO A 16 11.21 23.37 -10.69
CA PRO A 16 10.67 22.51 -11.72
C PRO A 16 11.53 21.25 -11.89
N SER A 17 10.88 20.10 -12.06
CA SER A 17 11.57 18.82 -12.25
C SER A 17 12.32 18.78 -13.58
N ASP A 18 13.58 18.35 -13.55
CA ASP A 18 14.36 18.09 -14.76
C ASP A 18 14.00 16.73 -15.37
N ARG A 19 13.84 16.72 -16.70
CA ARG A 19 13.60 15.49 -17.45
C ARG A 19 14.95 14.86 -17.83
N VAL A 20 15.29 13.77 -17.15
CA VAL A 20 16.57 13.06 -17.36
C VAL A 20 16.57 12.19 -18.62
N SER A 21 15.40 11.69 -19.05
CA SER A 21 15.26 10.87 -20.26
C SER A 21 13.83 10.90 -20.81
N ASP A 22 13.66 10.65 -22.11
CA ASP A 22 12.36 10.36 -22.71
C ASP A 22 11.92 8.91 -22.43
N PRO A 23 10.61 8.62 -22.28
CA PRO A 23 10.14 7.26 -21.99
C PRO A 23 10.64 6.19 -22.96
N SER A 24 10.70 6.48 -24.27
CA SER A 24 11.22 5.54 -25.27
C SER A 24 12.66 5.17 -25.00
N ASP A 25 13.48 6.17 -24.66
CA ASP A 25 14.91 6.03 -24.46
C ASP A 25 15.17 5.29 -23.16
N ALA A 26 14.38 5.57 -22.13
CA ALA A 26 14.38 4.83 -20.87
C ALA A 26 14.08 3.34 -21.10
N PHE A 27 13.02 2.99 -21.83
CA PHE A 27 12.71 1.59 -22.16
C PHE A 27 13.72 0.96 -23.11
N GLN A 28 14.33 1.72 -24.01
CA GLN A 28 15.39 1.22 -24.91
C GLN A 28 16.67 0.90 -24.13
N ALA A 29 17.07 1.73 -23.17
CA ALA A 29 18.16 1.43 -22.26
C ALA A 29 17.85 0.15 -21.46
N LEU A 30 16.65 0.06 -20.90
CA LEU A 30 16.25 -1.09 -20.08
C LEU A 30 16.01 -2.39 -20.89
N GLY A 31 15.68 -2.31 -22.18
CA GLY A 31 15.39 -3.47 -23.02
C GLY A 31 16.59 -4.37 -23.40
N ASN A 32 17.62 -4.45 -22.56
CA ASN A 32 18.85 -5.21 -22.80
C ASN A 32 19.27 -5.99 -21.55
N GLU A 33 19.51 -7.29 -21.72
CA GLU A 33 19.81 -8.23 -20.63
C GLU A 33 21.08 -7.89 -19.86
N ILE A 34 22.14 -7.43 -20.53
CA ILE A 34 23.40 -7.03 -19.89
C ILE A 34 23.16 -5.85 -18.95
N ARG A 35 22.39 -4.86 -19.40
CA ARG A 35 22.08 -3.67 -18.58
C ARG A 35 21.17 -4.01 -17.40
N MET A 36 20.27 -4.98 -17.55
CA MET A 36 19.49 -5.49 -16.42
C MET A 36 20.36 -6.22 -15.40
N GLY A 37 21.28 -7.07 -15.87
CA GLY A 37 22.26 -7.74 -15.00
C GLY A 37 23.12 -6.76 -14.23
N ILE A 38 23.57 -5.66 -14.85
CA ILE A 38 24.31 -4.58 -14.15
C ILE A 38 23.46 -3.99 -13.01
N LEU A 39 22.16 -3.73 -13.22
CA LEU A 39 21.29 -3.17 -12.18
C LEU A 39 21.02 -4.16 -11.03
N GLU A 40 20.90 -5.46 -11.32
CA GLU A 40 20.77 -6.52 -10.31
C GLU A 40 22.04 -6.61 -9.47
N THR A 41 23.21 -6.70 -10.10
CA THR A 41 24.51 -6.69 -9.43
C THR A 41 24.68 -5.43 -8.57
N MET A 42 24.31 -4.26 -9.07
CA MET A 42 24.34 -3.02 -8.29
C MET A 42 23.45 -3.05 -7.04
N LEU A 43 22.30 -3.73 -7.10
CA LEU A 43 21.42 -3.92 -5.95
C LEU A 43 22.06 -4.85 -4.91
N GLU A 44 22.67 -5.95 -5.33
CA GLU A 44 23.42 -6.87 -4.46
C GLU A 44 24.56 -6.16 -3.72
N PHE A 45 25.32 -5.31 -4.42
CA PHE A 45 26.36 -4.47 -3.81
C PHE A 45 25.80 -3.46 -2.79
N SER A 46 24.57 -2.96 -3.02
CA SER A 46 23.95 -1.95 -2.15
C SER A 46 23.37 -2.53 -0.86
N ASP A 47 22.86 -3.77 -0.91
CA ASP A 47 22.27 -4.44 0.25
C ASP A 47 23.33 -5.02 1.21
N GLY A 48 24.62 -5.02 0.82
CA GLY A 48 25.76 -5.45 1.64
C GLY A 48 25.76 -6.95 1.98
N ASP A 49 24.81 -7.70 1.44
CA ASP A 49 24.54 -9.10 1.73
C ASP A 49 25.22 -9.99 0.69
N THR A 50 26.55 -9.95 0.63
CA THR A 50 27.28 -11.08 0.05
C THR A 50 27.36 -12.15 1.14
N THR A 51 26.29 -12.95 1.28
CA THR A 51 26.32 -14.25 2.00
C THR A 51 27.16 -15.26 1.23
N ALA A 52 28.41 -14.90 0.94
CA ALA A 52 29.43 -15.91 0.78
C ALA A 52 29.69 -16.45 2.18
N GLU A 53 29.09 -17.59 2.54
CA GLU A 53 29.59 -18.43 3.61
C GLU A 53 31.03 -18.80 3.23
N SER A 54 32.01 -18.01 3.68
CA SER A 54 33.40 -18.43 3.68
C SER A 54 33.55 -19.47 4.79
N ASP A 55 33.85 -20.71 4.38
CA ASP A 55 34.16 -21.85 5.26
C ASP A 55 35.40 -21.58 6.15
N ASP A 56 36.14 -20.52 5.82
CA ASP A 56 37.21 -19.95 6.61
C ASP A 56 36.69 -18.67 7.29
N GLY A 57 36.66 -18.67 8.62
CA GLY A 57 36.10 -17.60 9.48
C GLY A 57 36.85 -16.26 9.48
N ASP A 58 37.36 -15.83 8.33
CA ASP A 58 37.79 -14.46 8.09
C ASP A 58 36.56 -13.61 7.77
N HIS A 59 36.45 -12.46 8.44
CA HIS A 59 35.40 -11.48 8.20
C HIS A 59 35.40 -11.12 6.71
N ALA A 60 34.33 -11.47 5.98
CA ALA A 60 34.11 -10.96 4.63
C ALA A 60 34.22 -9.44 4.68
N GLU A 61 35.23 -8.89 3.99
CA GLU A 61 35.38 -7.46 3.81
C GLU A 61 34.05 -6.93 3.28
N SER A 62 33.46 -5.97 4.00
CA SER A 62 32.18 -5.39 3.64
C SER A 62 32.28 -4.87 2.21
N THR A 63 31.53 -5.48 1.30
CA THR A 63 31.54 -5.13 -0.11
C THR A 63 31.20 -3.64 -0.23
N PRO A 64 31.99 -2.82 -0.95
CA PRO A 64 31.76 -1.38 -0.97
C PRO A 64 30.39 -1.10 -1.58
N SER A 65 29.59 -0.25 -0.91
CA SER A 65 28.30 0.24 -1.43
C SER A 65 28.44 1.09 -2.72
N THR A 66 29.68 1.30 -3.18
CA THR A 66 30.05 2.06 -4.37
C THR A 66 31.09 1.28 -5.21
N PRO A 67 30.70 0.16 -5.85
CA PRO A 67 31.62 -0.70 -6.59
C PRO A 67 32.30 0.06 -7.74
N THR A 68 33.55 -0.28 -8.02
CA THR A 68 34.34 0.30 -9.12
C THR A 68 33.96 -0.33 -10.46
N PHE A 69 34.42 0.28 -11.56
CA PHE A 69 34.24 -0.29 -12.91
C PHE A 69 34.75 -1.73 -13.00
N SER A 70 35.93 -2.03 -12.45
CA SER A 70 36.52 -3.37 -12.51
C SER A 70 35.70 -4.36 -11.72
N ALA A 71 35.22 -3.99 -10.52
CA ALA A 71 34.36 -4.86 -9.72
C ALA A 71 33.04 -5.20 -10.45
N LEU A 72 32.41 -4.22 -11.10
CA LEU A 72 31.20 -4.46 -11.88
C LEU A 72 31.46 -5.27 -13.15
N PHE A 73 32.60 -5.07 -13.82
CA PHE A 73 32.98 -5.87 -14.98
C PHE A 73 33.25 -7.32 -14.60
N ASP A 74 33.98 -7.56 -13.51
CA ASP A 74 34.33 -8.90 -13.01
C ASP A 74 33.09 -9.68 -12.57
N ALA A 75 32.05 -8.99 -12.09
CA ALA A 75 30.76 -9.58 -11.75
C ALA A 75 29.83 -9.80 -12.96
N SER A 76 30.17 -9.28 -14.13
CA SER A 76 29.34 -9.36 -15.34
C SER A 76 29.70 -10.55 -16.23
N GLU A 77 28.74 -11.01 -17.03
CA GLU A 77 28.97 -12.05 -18.05
C GLU A 77 29.55 -11.48 -19.37
N VAL A 78 30.00 -10.22 -19.39
CA VAL A 78 30.42 -9.53 -20.62
C VAL A 78 31.88 -9.84 -20.97
N ASP A 79 32.14 -10.30 -22.19
CA ASP A 79 33.47 -10.75 -22.63
C ASP A 79 34.53 -9.63 -22.75
N THR A 80 34.12 -8.39 -22.99
CA THR A 80 35.05 -7.28 -23.30
C THR A 80 34.78 -6.05 -22.47
N THR A 81 35.85 -5.43 -21.98
CA THR A 81 35.79 -4.17 -21.23
C THR A 81 35.17 -3.04 -22.04
N ALA A 82 35.41 -2.99 -23.36
CA ALA A 82 34.82 -2.00 -24.25
C ALA A 82 33.30 -2.17 -24.40
N GLY A 83 32.82 -3.41 -24.53
CA GLY A 83 31.38 -3.71 -24.58
C GLY A 83 30.71 -3.39 -23.24
N PHE A 84 31.34 -3.78 -22.13
CA PHE A 84 30.83 -3.49 -20.80
C PHE A 84 30.74 -1.98 -20.54
N ALA A 85 31.78 -1.21 -20.89
CA ALA A 85 31.78 0.24 -20.76
C ALA A 85 30.62 0.88 -21.53
N TYR A 86 30.33 0.42 -22.75
CA TYR A 86 29.17 0.89 -23.51
C TYR A 86 27.85 0.64 -22.75
N HIS A 87 27.64 -0.57 -22.21
CA HIS A 87 26.41 -0.87 -21.47
C HIS A 87 26.29 -0.08 -20.16
N LEU A 88 27.39 0.11 -19.45
CA LEU A 88 27.44 0.88 -18.22
C LEU A 88 27.15 2.36 -18.47
N ASP A 89 27.77 2.96 -19.50
CA ASP A 89 27.58 4.38 -19.83
C ASP A 89 26.11 4.70 -20.19
N GLU A 90 25.39 3.77 -20.82
CA GLU A 90 23.94 3.90 -21.12
C GLU A 90 23.06 3.93 -19.85
N LEU A 91 23.58 3.49 -18.71
CA LEU A 91 22.89 3.51 -17.42
C LEU A 91 23.26 4.74 -16.56
N VAL A 92 24.44 5.34 -16.80
CA VAL A 92 24.93 6.49 -16.04
C VAL A 92 24.12 7.75 -16.36
N GLY A 93 23.69 8.45 -15.31
CA GLY A 93 22.79 9.60 -15.34
C GLY A 93 21.39 9.21 -14.88
N PRO A 94 20.61 8.45 -15.67
CA PRO A 94 19.25 8.05 -15.27
C PRO A 94 19.21 7.06 -14.11
N TYR A 95 20.03 6.01 -14.14
CA TYR A 95 19.91 4.86 -13.22
C TYR A 95 21.10 4.71 -12.29
N LEU A 96 22.29 5.14 -12.73
CA LEU A 96 23.51 5.14 -11.95
C LEU A 96 24.09 6.54 -11.86
N ARG A 97 24.77 6.87 -10.77
CA ARG A 97 25.61 8.07 -10.68
C ARG A 97 27.01 7.69 -10.24
N LYS A 98 27.99 8.42 -10.77
CA LYS A 98 29.40 8.27 -10.43
C LYS A 98 29.68 8.98 -9.11
N VAL A 99 30.40 8.32 -8.23
CA VAL A 99 30.78 8.80 -6.90
C VAL A 99 32.22 8.43 -6.59
N GLU A 100 32.78 9.00 -5.53
CA GLU A 100 34.05 8.50 -5.00
C GLU A 100 33.82 7.10 -4.41
N SER A 101 34.66 6.14 -4.81
CA SER A 101 34.59 4.77 -4.33
C SER A 101 35.13 4.68 -2.91
N GLY A 102 34.50 3.85 -2.09
CA GLY A 102 34.99 3.50 -0.75
C GLY A 102 36.18 2.53 -0.75
N ALA A 103 36.65 2.08 -1.92
CA ALA A 103 37.81 1.20 -2.04
C ALA A 103 39.09 1.89 -1.54
N GLU A 104 40.01 1.10 -0.95
CA GLU A 104 41.24 1.59 -0.32
C GLU A 104 42.12 2.46 -1.27
N ASP A 105 42.05 2.20 -2.57
CA ASP A 105 42.85 2.87 -3.59
C ASP A 105 42.27 4.23 -4.04
N GLY A 106 41.09 4.65 -3.56
CA GLY A 106 40.51 5.96 -3.84
C GLY A 106 40.24 6.21 -5.33
N GLY A 107 39.19 5.57 -5.87
CA GLY A 107 38.82 5.61 -7.29
C GLY A 107 37.39 6.12 -7.55
N GLU A 108 36.94 6.02 -8.80
CA GLU A 108 35.54 6.26 -9.19
C GLU A 108 34.72 4.97 -8.95
N GLY A 109 33.57 5.12 -8.31
CA GLY A 109 32.57 4.07 -8.11
C GLY A 109 31.20 4.50 -8.62
N TYR A 110 30.24 3.57 -8.54
CA TYR A 110 28.87 3.79 -9.01
C TYR A 110 27.89 3.57 -7.86
N GLU A 111 26.81 4.33 -7.85
CA GLU A 111 25.67 4.10 -6.95
C GLU A 111 24.35 4.18 -7.72
N LEU A 112 23.33 3.45 -7.26
CA LEU A 112 22.00 3.56 -7.82
C LEU A 112 21.41 4.96 -7.56
N THR A 113 20.76 5.51 -8.58
CA THR A 113 19.81 6.62 -8.40
C THR A 113 18.50 6.06 -7.84
N TYR A 114 17.59 6.94 -7.42
CA TYR A 114 16.24 6.51 -7.04
C TYR A 114 15.56 5.70 -8.15
N ALA A 115 15.69 6.11 -9.41
CA ALA A 115 15.11 5.39 -10.54
C ALA A 115 15.78 4.02 -10.74
N GLY A 116 17.12 3.97 -10.65
CA GLY A 116 17.88 2.72 -10.73
C GLY A 116 17.45 1.73 -9.65
N GLU A 117 17.36 2.18 -8.41
CA GLU A 117 16.94 1.33 -7.28
C GLU A 117 15.51 0.81 -7.47
N ARG A 118 14.57 1.67 -7.89
CA ARG A 118 13.18 1.27 -8.14
C ARG A 118 13.08 0.18 -9.21
N ILE A 119 13.85 0.29 -10.28
CA ILE A 119 13.84 -0.71 -11.37
C ILE A 119 14.54 -1.99 -10.94
N ALA A 120 15.73 -1.90 -10.34
CA ALA A 120 16.48 -3.04 -9.87
C ALA A 120 15.65 -3.88 -8.89
N ARG A 121 15.01 -3.24 -7.89
CA ARG A 121 14.11 -3.94 -6.97
C ARG A 121 12.90 -4.53 -7.68
N ALA A 122 12.29 -3.84 -8.65
CA ALA A 122 11.14 -4.36 -9.38
C ALA A 122 11.47 -5.61 -10.21
N ILE A 123 12.68 -5.69 -10.78
CA ILE A 123 13.20 -6.87 -11.48
C ILE A 123 13.45 -7.99 -10.47
N ALA A 124 14.21 -7.72 -9.41
CA ALA A 124 14.57 -8.68 -8.38
C ALA A 124 13.33 -9.31 -7.71
N THR A 125 12.25 -8.54 -7.50
CA THR A 125 11.00 -9.04 -6.91
C THR A 125 10.02 -9.61 -7.93
N GLY A 126 10.43 -9.79 -9.19
CA GLY A 126 9.65 -10.43 -10.23
C GLY A 126 8.42 -9.64 -10.71
N THR A 127 8.31 -8.34 -10.37
CA THR A 127 7.08 -7.54 -10.55
C THR A 127 6.53 -7.58 -11.98
N TYR A 128 7.42 -7.66 -12.98
CA TYR A 128 7.07 -7.69 -14.40
C TYR A 128 7.36 -9.02 -15.09
N THR A 129 8.03 -9.95 -14.41
CA THR A 129 8.59 -11.17 -15.02
C THR A 129 7.99 -12.45 -14.42
N GLN A 130 7.34 -12.36 -13.26
CA GLN A 130 6.80 -13.52 -12.54
C GLN A 130 5.27 -13.48 -12.41
N ARG A 131 4.68 -14.67 -12.44
CA ARG A 131 3.27 -14.92 -12.15
C ARG A 131 3.21 -16.01 -11.08
N VAL A 132 2.59 -15.69 -9.96
CA VAL A 132 2.44 -16.59 -8.84
C VAL A 132 0.96 -16.89 -8.67
N ASP A 133 0.64 -18.17 -8.71
CA ASP A 133 -0.69 -18.71 -8.47
C ASP A 133 -0.67 -19.47 -7.15
N HIS A 134 -1.71 -19.30 -6.35
CA HIS A 134 -1.90 -20.03 -5.11
C HIS A 134 -3.27 -20.71 -5.15
N PRO A 135 -3.37 -22.02 -4.83
CA PRO A 135 -4.66 -22.68 -4.74
C PRO A 135 -5.54 -22.05 -3.65
N PRO A 136 -6.87 -22.23 -3.72
CA PRO A 136 -7.78 -21.75 -2.70
C PRO A 136 -7.35 -22.18 -1.30
N THR A 137 -7.26 -21.20 -0.40
CA THR A 137 -6.95 -21.37 1.03
C THR A 137 -8.16 -20.89 1.81
N GLU A 138 -8.64 -21.72 2.73
CA GLU A 138 -9.75 -21.37 3.62
C GLU A 138 -9.30 -20.28 4.62
N LEU A 139 -10.16 -19.31 4.87
CA LEU A 139 -9.95 -18.22 5.82
C LEU A 139 -10.75 -18.49 7.10
N ASP A 140 -10.35 -17.88 8.20
CA ASP A 140 -11.04 -18.05 9.49
C ASP A 140 -12.41 -17.36 9.53
N ASP A 141 -12.66 -16.39 8.64
CA ASP A 141 -13.92 -15.64 8.60
C ASP A 141 -15.01 -16.36 7.80
N ASP A 142 -16.19 -16.46 8.41
CA ASP A 142 -17.42 -16.79 7.70
C ASP A 142 -17.84 -15.68 6.72
N CYS A 143 -18.53 -16.06 5.66
CA CYS A 143 -19.10 -15.12 4.72
C CYS A 143 -20.10 -14.17 5.42
N PRO A 144 -19.90 -12.83 5.37
CA PRO A 144 -20.76 -11.87 6.06
C PRO A 144 -22.17 -11.79 5.47
N PHE A 145 -22.38 -12.38 4.29
CA PHE A 145 -23.65 -12.32 3.59
C PHE A 145 -24.55 -13.54 3.78
N CYS A 146 -23.97 -14.74 3.89
CA CYS A 146 -24.77 -15.97 4.00
C CYS A 146 -24.52 -16.70 5.31
N SER A 147 -23.36 -16.49 5.95
CA SER A 147 -22.96 -17.15 7.19
C SER A 147 -23.01 -18.69 7.13
N ARG A 148 -22.87 -19.27 5.92
CA ARG A 148 -22.97 -20.73 5.69
C ARG A 148 -21.64 -21.42 5.45
N ALA A 149 -20.60 -20.66 5.16
CA ALA A 149 -19.28 -21.18 4.87
C ALA A 149 -18.21 -20.12 5.15
N ALA A 150 -17.03 -20.60 5.52
CA ALA A 150 -15.79 -19.83 5.53
C ALA A 150 -15.51 -19.23 4.14
N LEU A 151 -14.85 -18.08 4.14
CA LEU A 151 -14.32 -17.47 2.93
C LEU A 151 -13.09 -18.23 2.44
N THR A 152 -12.82 -18.13 1.14
CA THR A 152 -11.61 -18.67 0.51
C THR A 152 -10.83 -17.55 -0.16
N ALA A 153 -9.51 -17.56 0.02
CA ALA A 153 -8.57 -16.72 -0.72
C ALA A 153 -7.85 -17.54 -1.78
N GLN A 154 -7.79 -17.04 -3.01
CA GLN A 154 -7.05 -17.66 -4.11
C GLN A 154 -6.25 -16.60 -4.85
N ALA A 155 -5.02 -16.92 -5.26
CA ALA A 155 -4.23 -16.07 -6.13
C ALA A 155 -4.16 -16.68 -7.55
N ASN A 156 -4.43 -15.87 -8.57
CA ASN A 156 -4.19 -16.23 -9.96
C ASN A 156 -3.66 -15.00 -10.72
N ASP A 157 -2.55 -15.16 -11.44
CA ASP A 157 -1.86 -14.08 -12.16
C ASP A 157 -1.63 -12.86 -11.23
N ASN A 158 -1.07 -13.10 -10.04
CA ASN A 158 -0.79 -12.08 -9.03
C ASN A 158 -2.03 -11.28 -8.57
N ARG A 159 -3.24 -11.84 -8.72
CA ARG A 159 -4.50 -11.27 -8.25
C ARG A 159 -5.12 -12.16 -7.20
N VAL A 160 -5.20 -11.65 -5.98
CA VAL A 160 -5.87 -12.32 -4.88
C VAL A 160 -7.36 -12.02 -4.97
N THR A 161 -8.15 -13.08 -4.96
CA THR A 161 -9.61 -13.03 -4.89
C THR A 161 -10.06 -13.66 -3.58
N VAL A 162 -10.87 -12.93 -2.81
CA VAL A 162 -11.57 -13.47 -1.63
C VAL A 162 -13.03 -13.68 -1.98
N ARG A 163 -13.54 -14.89 -1.79
CA ARG A 163 -14.91 -15.25 -2.17
C ARG A 163 -15.53 -16.26 -1.19
N CYS A 164 -16.85 -16.39 -1.25
CA CYS A 164 -17.57 -17.47 -0.59
C CYS A 164 -17.93 -18.55 -1.62
N GLU A 165 -17.52 -19.79 -1.38
CA GLU A 165 -17.84 -20.93 -2.25
C GLU A 165 -19.32 -21.34 -2.20
N HIS A 166 -20.03 -20.99 -1.13
CA HIS A 166 -21.43 -21.41 -0.94
C HIS A 166 -22.42 -20.53 -1.70
N CYS A 167 -22.21 -19.22 -1.72
CA CYS A 167 -23.09 -18.25 -2.41
C CYS A 167 -22.44 -17.60 -3.64
N ASP A 168 -21.27 -18.09 -4.05
CA ASP A 168 -20.47 -17.63 -5.21
C ASP A 168 -20.09 -16.14 -5.21
N ARG A 169 -20.23 -15.46 -4.06
CA ARG A 169 -19.96 -14.02 -3.96
C ARG A 169 -18.47 -13.76 -3.84
N ARG A 170 -18.00 -12.79 -4.63
CA ARG A 170 -16.64 -12.25 -4.56
C ARG A 170 -16.66 -10.98 -3.72
N LEU A 171 -15.93 -10.99 -2.62
CA LEU A 171 -15.84 -9.85 -1.70
C LEU A 171 -14.83 -8.83 -2.20
N LEU A 172 -13.68 -9.29 -2.67
CA LEU A 172 -12.67 -8.44 -3.26
C LEU A 172 -11.83 -9.16 -4.31
N ARG A 173 -11.16 -8.37 -5.15
CA ARG A 173 -10.10 -8.84 -6.04
C ARG A 173 -9.07 -7.75 -6.24
N LEU A 174 -7.88 -7.93 -5.69
CA LEU A 174 -6.80 -6.92 -5.72
C LEU A 174 -5.48 -7.57 -6.15
N GLY A 175 -4.54 -6.76 -6.64
CA GLY A 175 -3.20 -7.22 -7.00
C GLY A 175 -2.33 -7.43 -5.77
N PHE A 176 -1.50 -8.45 -5.76
CA PHE A 176 -0.49 -8.64 -4.73
C PHE A 176 0.86 -8.94 -5.39
N PRO A 177 1.96 -8.25 -5.03
CA PRO A 177 3.25 -8.48 -5.67
C PRO A 177 3.69 -9.95 -5.63
N PRO A 178 4.33 -10.47 -6.70
CA PRO A 178 4.81 -11.86 -6.77
C PRO A 178 5.62 -12.28 -5.55
N ALA A 179 6.61 -11.47 -5.17
CA ALA A 179 7.44 -11.74 -3.99
C ALA A 179 6.61 -11.87 -2.69
N GLY A 180 5.49 -11.16 -2.57
CA GLY A 180 4.58 -11.31 -1.42
C GLY A 180 3.83 -12.63 -1.44
N LEU A 181 3.45 -13.12 -2.62
CA LEU A 181 2.83 -14.44 -2.75
C LEU A 181 3.84 -15.57 -2.47
N ASP A 182 5.05 -15.45 -3.03
CA ASP A 182 6.09 -16.47 -2.89
C ASP A 182 6.63 -16.57 -1.45
N SER A 183 6.96 -15.42 -0.83
CA SER A 183 7.58 -15.40 0.50
C SER A 183 6.66 -15.86 1.64
N HIS A 184 5.33 -15.75 1.46
CA HIS A 184 4.36 -16.07 2.49
C HIS A 184 3.69 -17.43 2.31
N GLY A 185 3.79 -18.05 1.12
CA GLY A 185 3.16 -19.35 0.83
C GLY A 185 1.69 -19.38 1.27
N ALA A 186 1.28 -20.40 2.02
CA ALA A 186 -0.11 -20.52 2.50
C ALA A 186 -0.56 -19.38 3.45
N ALA A 187 0.38 -18.63 4.05
CA ALA A 187 0.07 -17.48 4.91
C ALA A 187 -0.11 -16.17 4.13
N PHE A 188 -0.09 -16.20 2.79
CA PHE A 188 -0.28 -15.00 1.97
C PHE A 188 -1.55 -14.17 2.28
N PRO A 189 -2.69 -14.73 2.74
CA PRO A 189 -3.88 -13.90 3.01
C PRO A 189 -3.64 -12.85 4.09
N ALA A 190 -2.90 -13.20 5.15
CA ALA A 190 -2.57 -12.26 6.22
C ALA A 190 -1.61 -11.16 5.75
N ALA A 191 -0.64 -11.49 4.89
CA ALA A 191 0.26 -10.51 4.29
C ALA A 191 -0.48 -9.59 3.30
N PHE A 192 -1.38 -10.16 2.50
CA PHE A 192 -2.24 -9.45 1.57
C PHE A 192 -3.16 -8.44 2.27
N ASP A 193 -3.79 -8.85 3.38
CA ASP A 193 -4.60 -8.00 4.26
C ASP A 193 -3.80 -6.79 4.74
N ARG A 194 -2.65 -7.05 5.39
CA ARG A 194 -1.76 -6.00 5.90
C ARG A 194 -1.31 -5.06 4.80
N HIS A 195 -0.91 -5.58 3.64
CA HIS A 195 -0.44 -4.77 2.51
C HIS A 195 -1.50 -3.77 2.06
N HIS A 196 -2.73 -4.22 1.82
CA HIS A 196 -3.79 -3.35 1.33
C HIS A 196 -4.36 -2.45 2.41
N ARG A 197 -4.38 -2.88 3.68
CA ARG A 197 -4.74 -2.00 4.79
C ARG A 197 -3.82 -0.78 4.85
N HIS A 198 -2.50 -0.98 4.78
CA HIS A 198 -1.56 0.15 4.80
C HIS A 198 -1.63 1.01 3.54
N ARG A 199 -1.91 0.41 2.37
CA ARG A 199 -2.21 1.18 1.15
C ARG A 199 -3.45 2.05 1.31
N LEU A 200 -4.50 1.53 1.96
CA LEU A 200 -5.71 2.29 2.28
C LEU A 200 -5.42 3.43 3.26
N SER A 201 -4.60 3.19 4.28
CA SER A 201 -4.17 4.24 5.20
C SER A 201 -3.41 5.37 4.48
N LEU A 202 -2.49 5.05 3.57
CA LEU A 202 -1.79 6.08 2.78
C LEU A 202 -2.74 6.95 1.95
N VAL A 203 -3.69 6.34 1.22
CA VAL A 203 -4.65 7.14 0.42
C VAL A 203 -5.58 7.97 1.28
N ARG A 204 -5.95 7.48 2.47
CA ARG A 204 -6.73 8.24 3.46
C ARG A 204 -5.96 9.44 3.98
N ASP A 205 -4.65 9.29 4.16
CA ASP A 205 -3.76 10.38 4.58
C ASP A 205 -3.39 11.32 3.39
N GLY A 206 -4.06 11.18 2.25
CA GLY A 206 -3.87 12.04 1.08
C GLY A 206 -2.65 11.71 0.23
N VAL A 207 -2.02 10.54 0.42
CA VAL A 207 -0.77 10.13 -0.25
C VAL A 207 -0.99 8.89 -1.11
N CYS A 208 -0.67 9.00 -2.40
CA CYS A 208 -0.81 7.88 -3.33
C CYS A 208 0.26 6.80 -3.07
N PRO A 209 -0.11 5.53 -2.83
CA PRO A 209 0.86 4.46 -2.60
C PRO A 209 1.68 4.09 -3.86
N ASP A 210 1.29 4.52 -5.05
CA ASP A 210 1.97 4.18 -6.30
C ASP A 210 2.97 5.26 -6.74
N CYS A 211 2.68 6.54 -6.48
CA CYS A 211 3.52 7.66 -6.93
C CYS A 211 3.81 8.72 -5.86
N SER A 212 3.34 8.54 -4.63
CA SER A 212 3.44 9.50 -3.51
C SER A 212 2.82 10.89 -3.80
N GLY A 213 2.03 11.01 -4.85
CA GLY A 213 1.31 12.25 -5.20
C GLY A 213 0.10 12.47 -4.30
N ALA A 214 -0.39 13.71 -4.27
CA ALA A 214 -1.61 14.06 -3.56
C ALA A 214 -2.81 13.23 -4.07
N VAL A 215 -3.67 12.84 -3.13
CA VAL A 215 -4.90 12.08 -3.37
C VAL A 215 -6.09 12.91 -2.90
N ASP A 216 -7.08 13.03 -3.77
CA ASP A 216 -8.39 13.58 -3.43
C ASP A 216 -9.30 12.45 -2.96
N ALA A 217 -10.06 12.70 -1.89
CA ALA A 217 -11.02 11.77 -1.31
C ALA A 217 -12.44 12.34 -1.42
N ARG A 218 -13.42 11.46 -1.64
CA ARG A 218 -14.84 11.82 -1.58
C ARG A 218 -15.73 10.65 -1.19
N LEU A 219 -16.85 10.95 -0.54
CA LEU A 219 -17.95 9.99 -0.41
C LEU A 219 -18.67 9.82 -1.75
N ALA A 220 -19.15 8.61 -2.00
CA ALA A 220 -19.94 8.26 -3.16
C ALA A 220 -20.96 7.18 -2.77
N THR A 221 -22.14 7.22 -3.37
CA THR A 221 -23.04 6.06 -3.36
C THR A 221 -22.46 4.93 -4.21
N LEU A 222 -22.98 3.71 -4.02
CA LEU A 222 -22.57 2.57 -4.83
C LEU A 222 -22.74 2.86 -6.33
N SER A 223 -21.72 2.50 -7.11
CA SER A 223 -21.84 2.59 -8.56
C SER A 223 -22.78 1.49 -9.07
N PRO A 224 -23.53 1.71 -10.16
CA PRO A 224 -24.43 0.69 -10.71
C PRO A 224 -23.71 -0.64 -11.02
N ALA A 225 -22.43 -0.58 -11.42
CA ALA A 225 -21.61 -1.76 -11.69
C ALA A 225 -21.26 -2.59 -10.44
N THR A 226 -21.36 -1.98 -9.25
CA THR A 226 -21.11 -2.63 -7.95
C THR A 226 -22.43 -3.00 -7.27
N GLU A 227 -23.49 -2.22 -7.52
CA GLU A 227 -24.85 -2.46 -7.06
C GLU A 227 -25.36 -3.85 -7.48
N ASP A 228 -25.13 -4.24 -8.74
CA ASP A 228 -25.48 -5.57 -9.27
C ASP A 228 -24.77 -6.75 -8.58
N LEU A 229 -23.68 -6.48 -7.84
CA LEU A 229 -22.89 -7.49 -7.14
C LEU A 229 -23.25 -7.61 -5.64
N LEU A 230 -24.01 -6.65 -5.11
CA LEU A 230 -24.46 -6.64 -3.73
C LEU A 230 -25.94 -7.02 -3.65
N PRO A 231 -26.38 -7.64 -2.55
CA PRO A 231 -27.80 -7.75 -2.23
C PRO A 231 -28.52 -6.41 -2.28
N ALA A 232 -29.80 -6.43 -2.64
CA ALA A 232 -30.67 -5.25 -2.58
C ALA A 232 -30.73 -4.62 -1.18
N GLU A 233 -30.51 -5.39 -0.12
CA GLU A 233 -30.41 -4.91 1.28
C GLU A 233 -29.07 -4.24 1.63
N HIS A 234 -28.15 -4.15 0.67
CA HIS A 234 -26.81 -3.60 0.81
C HIS A 234 -26.48 -2.56 -0.27
N THR A 235 -27.48 -2.09 -1.03
CA THR A 235 -27.34 -1.05 -2.05
C THR A 235 -27.24 0.35 -1.47
N ASP A 236 -27.60 0.51 -0.20
CA ASP A 236 -27.60 1.80 0.50
C ASP A 236 -26.25 2.12 1.19
N HIS A 237 -25.25 1.25 1.04
CA HIS A 237 -23.91 1.46 1.63
C HIS A 237 -23.16 2.58 0.93
N VAL A 238 -22.44 3.38 1.73
CA VAL A 238 -21.64 4.49 1.23
C VAL A 238 -20.21 4.01 0.96
N GLN A 239 -19.64 4.48 -0.14
CA GLN A 239 -18.26 4.21 -0.53
C GLN A 239 -17.40 5.45 -0.27
N ALA A 240 -16.18 5.22 0.19
CA ALA A 240 -15.09 6.18 0.08
C ALA A 240 -14.37 5.96 -1.25
N GLU A 241 -14.21 7.02 -2.03
CA GLU A 241 -13.49 7.04 -3.29
C GLU A 241 -12.26 7.93 -3.19
N PHE A 242 -11.12 7.39 -3.59
CA PHE A 242 -9.82 8.06 -3.59
C PHE A 242 -9.29 8.13 -5.02
N SER A 243 -8.73 9.27 -5.41
CA SER A 243 -8.19 9.47 -6.77
C SER A 243 -6.89 10.27 -6.77
N CYS A 244 -5.91 9.81 -7.55
CA CYS A 244 -4.65 10.52 -7.75
C CYS A 244 -4.58 11.09 -9.17
N SER A 245 -4.54 12.42 -9.29
CA SER A 245 -4.45 13.12 -10.59
C SER A 245 -3.10 12.95 -11.30
N ARG A 246 -2.05 12.50 -10.58
CA ARG A 246 -0.69 12.34 -11.12
C ARG A 246 -0.50 11.03 -11.89
N CYS A 247 -0.94 9.91 -11.33
CA CYS A 247 -0.77 8.58 -11.93
C CYS A 247 -2.09 7.91 -12.35
N GLY A 248 -3.24 8.50 -12.02
CA GLY A 248 -4.55 7.94 -12.35
C GLY A 248 -5.00 6.79 -11.46
N MET A 249 -4.30 6.51 -10.35
CA MET A 249 -4.74 5.54 -9.35
C MET A 249 -6.11 5.92 -8.81
N THR A 250 -7.02 4.96 -8.77
CA THR A 250 -8.32 5.08 -8.12
C THR A 250 -8.52 3.91 -7.17
N LEU A 251 -9.10 4.19 -6.00
CA LEU A 251 -9.46 3.20 -5.00
C LEU A 251 -10.87 3.47 -4.50
N ARG A 252 -11.67 2.41 -4.37
CA ARG A 252 -12.99 2.46 -3.73
C ARG A 252 -13.05 1.42 -2.64
N ALA A 253 -13.65 1.78 -1.52
CA ALA A 253 -13.89 0.88 -0.40
C ALA A 253 -15.17 1.31 0.34
N PRO A 254 -15.82 0.40 1.09
CA PRO A 254 -16.83 0.80 2.07
C PRO A 254 -16.30 1.88 3.00
N VAL A 255 -17.11 2.88 3.35
CA VAL A 255 -16.64 3.97 4.22
C VAL A 255 -16.22 3.43 5.59
N ALA A 256 -16.90 2.41 6.15
CA ALA A 256 -16.43 1.75 7.38
C ALA A 256 -14.98 1.24 7.29
N LEU A 257 -14.58 0.67 6.14
CA LEU A 257 -13.24 0.14 5.93
C LEU A 257 -12.18 1.25 5.91
N SER A 258 -12.49 2.45 5.40
CA SER A 258 -11.55 3.58 5.41
C SER A 258 -11.34 4.18 6.81
N LEU A 259 -12.19 3.84 7.78
CA LEU A 259 -12.13 4.38 9.15
C LEU A 259 -11.39 3.46 10.13
N LEU A 260 -10.99 2.24 9.74
CA LEU A 260 -10.35 1.28 10.66
C LEU A 260 -9.07 1.83 11.31
N SER A 261 -8.32 2.69 10.61
CA SER A 261 -7.10 3.32 11.14
C SER A 261 -7.35 4.66 11.82
N HIS A 262 -8.60 5.12 11.95
CA HIS A 262 -8.90 6.38 12.64
C HIS A 262 -8.56 6.26 14.14
N PRO A 263 -7.85 7.23 14.75
CA PRO A 263 -7.41 7.14 16.15
C PRO A 263 -8.54 6.84 17.14
N ALA A 264 -9.72 7.42 16.96
CA ALA A 264 -10.88 7.16 17.81
C ALA A 264 -11.38 5.70 17.74
N VAL A 265 -11.29 5.07 16.57
CA VAL A 265 -11.66 3.65 16.35
C VAL A 265 -10.62 2.75 16.99
N VAL A 266 -9.33 3.01 16.73
CA VAL A 266 -8.22 2.24 17.31
C VAL A 266 -8.29 2.27 18.84
N SER A 267 -8.46 3.45 19.44
CA SER A 267 -8.64 3.58 20.89
C SER A 267 -9.90 2.87 21.37
N PHE A 268 -11.01 2.96 20.63
CA PHE A 268 -12.27 2.33 21.06
C PHE A 268 -12.16 0.80 21.08
N TYR A 269 -11.54 0.18 20.08
CA TYR A 269 -11.26 -1.26 20.09
C TYR A 269 -10.33 -1.65 21.24
N HIS A 270 -9.25 -0.89 21.44
CA HIS A 270 -8.29 -1.14 22.50
C HIS A 270 -8.91 -1.03 23.90
N ASP A 271 -9.83 -0.08 24.12
CA ASP A 271 -10.56 0.07 25.37
C ASP A 271 -11.47 -1.13 25.69
N HIS A 272 -11.75 -1.99 24.69
CA HIS A 272 -12.54 -3.23 24.82
C HIS A 272 -11.67 -4.49 24.71
N ASP A 273 -10.35 -4.40 24.92
CA ASP A 273 -9.39 -5.51 24.81
C ASP A 273 -9.41 -6.21 23.43
N ARG A 274 -9.78 -5.47 22.37
CA ARG A 274 -9.78 -5.94 20.99
C ARG A 274 -8.79 -5.14 20.15
N ASP A 275 -8.31 -5.74 19.07
CA ASP A 275 -7.50 -5.04 18.08
C ASP A 275 -8.30 -4.90 16.79
N VAL A 276 -8.55 -3.65 16.34
CA VAL A 276 -9.19 -3.39 15.05
C VAL A 276 -8.40 -4.02 13.89
N ARG A 277 -7.10 -4.28 14.09
CA ARG A 277 -6.26 -4.95 13.11
C ARG A 277 -6.60 -6.41 12.89
N ASP A 278 -7.39 -7.02 13.77
CA ASP A 278 -7.89 -8.37 13.59
C ASP A 278 -9.10 -8.41 12.64
N ARG A 279 -9.65 -7.25 12.23
CA ARG A 279 -10.73 -7.14 11.22
C ARG A 279 -10.15 -7.03 9.80
N PRO A 280 -10.15 -8.10 8.99
CA PRO A 280 -9.49 -8.05 7.71
C PRO A 280 -10.22 -7.16 6.70
N ILE A 281 -9.53 -6.71 5.66
CA ILE A 281 -10.07 -5.82 4.63
C ILE A 281 -11.28 -6.39 3.86
N TRP A 282 -11.51 -7.71 3.90
CA TRP A 282 -12.68 -8.34 3.29
C TRP A 282 -13.89 -8.40 4.22
N ASN A 283 -13.73 -8.16 5.52
CA ASN A 283 -14.81 -8.19 6.49
C ASN A 283 -14.54 -7.25 7.67
N VAL A 284 -15.15 -6.07 7.64
CA VAL A 284 -15.04 -5.08 8.73
C VAL A 284 -15.78 -5.52 10.00
N GLY A 285 -16.72 -6.47 9.88
CA GLY A 285 -17.53 -6.95 10.99
C GLY A 285 -18.97 -6.43 10.96
N HIS A 286 -19.86 -7.13 11.68
CA HIS A 286 -21.30 -6.82 11.76
C HIS A 286 -21.60 -5.73 12.80
N GLU A 287 -20.63 -5.40 13.64
CA GLU A 287 -20.70 -4.29 14.58
C GLU A 287 -20.74 -2.91 13.90
N TRP A 288 -20.46 -2.84 12.60
CA TRP A 288 -20.46 -1.59 11.83
C TRP A 288 -21.80 -1.34 11.16
N ALA A 289 -22.29 -0.10 11.28
CA ALA A 289 -23.48 0.38 10.60
C ALA A 289 -23.28 1.79 10.04
N GLU A 290 -24.00 2.11 8.96
CA GLU A 290 -23.91 3.39 8.27
C GLU A 290 -25.30 4.03 8.19
N THR A 291 -25.37 5.35 8.31
CA THR A 291 -26.62 6.11 8.14
C THR A 291 -26.31 7.41 7.41
N VAL A 292 -26.90 7.59 6.23
CA VAL A 292 -26.78 8.84 5.46
C VAL A 292 -27.50 9.96 6.24
N LEU A 293 -26.78 11.05 6.50
CA LEU A 293 -27.30 12.24 7.21
C LEU A 293 -27.74 13.34 6.24
N SER A 294 -27.06 13.44 5.09
CA SER A 294 -27.32 14.42 4.03
C SER A 294 -26.91 13.80 2.70
N GLU A 295 -27.62 14.09 1.61
CA GLU A 295 -27.29 13.63 0.26
C GLU A 295 -26.50 14.68 -0.54
N ASP A 296 -26.64 15.97 -0.22
CA ASP A 296 -25.94 17.08 -0.90
C ASP A 296 -25.65 18.26 0.06
N PRO A 297 -24.40 18.44 0.54
CA PRO A 297 -23.27 17.53 0.35
C PRO A 297 -23.53 16.19 1.05
N LEU A 298 -22.96 15.10 0.51
CA LEU A 298 -23.10 13.77 1.07
C LEU A 298 -22.38 13.70 2.42
N ALA A 299 -23.10 13.31 3.47
CA ALA A 299 -22.55 13.11 4.80
C ALA A 299 -23.12 11.83 5.42
N VAL A 300 -22.29 11.09 6.15
CA VAL A 300 -22.67 9.79 6.72
C VAL A 300 -22.25 9.69 8.18
N ARG A 301 -23.13 9.12 9.00
CA ARG A 301 -22.81 8.65 10.35
C ARG A 301 -22.40 7.20 10.27
N VAL A 302 -21.18 6.88 10.65
CA VAL A 302 -20.69 5.50 10.78
C VAL A 302 -20.64 5.15 12.25
N VAL A 303 -21.22 4.02 12.61
CA VAL A 303 -21.30 3.55 14.00
C VAL A 303 -20.58 2.22 14.12
N VAL A 304 -19.85 2.04 15.21
CA VAL A 304 -19.33 0.75 15.65
C VAL A 304 -19.80 0.44 17.07
N GLU A 305 -20.40 -0.74 17.24
CA GLU A 305 -20.97 -1.20 18.52
C GLU A 305 -20.14 -2.36 19.09
N LEU A 306 -19.53 -2.16 20.26
CA LEU A 306 -18.77 -3.18 20.95
C LEU A 306 -19.32 -3.34 22.36
N ASP A 307 -19.78 -4.56 22.67
CA ASP A 307 -20.42 -4.88 23.95
C ASP A 307 -21.59 -3.93 24.22
N ASP A 308 -21.57 -3.14 25.30
CA ASP A 308 -22.61 -2.15 25.64
C ASP A 308 -22.20 -0.70 25.30
N SER A 309 -21.19 -0.53 24.43
CA SER A 309 -20.64 0.76 24.03
C SER A 309 -20.80 1.02 22.55
N VAL A 310 -20.98 2.29 22.20
CA VAL A 310 -21.17 2.75 20.83
C VAL A 310 -20.20 3.90 20.54
N LEU A 311 -19.48 3.82 19.43
CA LEU A 311 -18.73 4.93 18.85
C LEU A 311 -19.39 5.35 17.55
N ALA A 312 -19.82 6.61 17.47
CA ALA A 312 -20.30 7.24 16.24
C ALA A 312 -19.23 8.17 15.66
N LEU A 313 -18.99 8.08 14.36
CA LEU A 313 -18.14 8.94 13.56
C LEU A 313 -18.99 9.68 12.55
N TYR A 314 -18.83 11.00 12.49
CA TYR A 314 -19.53 11.87 11.53
C TYR A 314 -18.56 12.21 10.40
N VAL A 315 -18.86 11.73 9.21
CA VAL A 315 -17.99 11.80 8.04
C VAL A 315 -18.60 12.71 6.98
N ASP A 316 -17.81 13.67 6.51
CA ASP A 316 -18.23 14.63 5.48
C ASP A 316 -17.99 14.13 4.04
N GLU A 317 -18.29 14.97 3.05
CA GLU A 317 -18.19 14.60 1.64
C GLU A 317 -16.76 14.30 1.18
N ARG A 318 -15.73 14.70 1.93
CA ARG A 318 -14.30 14.46 1.66
C ARG A 318 -13.75 13.24 2.40
N VAL A 319 -14.61 12.48 3.09
CA VAL A 319 -14.23 11.34 3.93
C VAL A 319 -13.46 11.80 5.19
N ASP A 320 -13.58 13.07 5.57
CA ASP A 320 -13.01 13.59 6.81
C ASP A 320 -13.94 13.29 7.99
N VAL A 321 -13.36 12.82 9.11
CA VAL A 321 -14.10 12.64 10.36
C VAL A 321 -14.14 13.99 11.08
N ILE A 322 -15.29 14.65 11.06
CA ILE A 322 -15.46 15.98 11.64
C ILE A 322 -15.78 15.91 13.13
N GLU A 323 -16.46 14.85 13.56
CA GLU A 323 -16.85 14.65 14.95
C GLU A 323 -16.86 13.15 15.32
N THR A 324 -16.55 12.86 16.57
CA THR A 324 -16.72 11.52 17.15
C THR A 324 -17.48 11.61 18.47
N GLN A 325 -18.47 10.75 18.66
CA GLN A 325 -19.25 10.65 19.90
C GLN A 325 -19.18 9.23 20.45
N ARG A 326 -18.99 9.09 21.77
CA ARG A 326 -19.03 7.81 22.48
C ARG A 326 -20.21 7.79 23.43
N ALA A 327 -20.92 6.67 23.47
CA ALA A 327 -21.96 6.40 24.45
C ALA A 327 -21.78 5.01 25.03
N THR A 328 -22.09 4.83 26.31
CA THR A 328 -22.33 3.52 26.92
C THR A 328 -23.83 3.37 27.18
N ALA A 329 -24.32 2.14 27.31
CA ALA A 329 -25.72 1.87 27.67
C ALA A 329 -26.17 2.65 28.93
N GLU A 330 -25.30 2.89 29.91
CA GLU A 330 -25.60 3.72 31.09
C GLU A 330 -25.76 5.22 30.77
N THR A 331 -25.10 5.72 29.72
CA THR A 331 -25.19 7.13 29.31
C THR A 331 -26.41 7.40 28.42
N ALA A 332 -26.85 6.41 27.63
CA ALA A 332 -28.03 6.51 26.78
C ALA A 332 -29.35 6.68 27.58
N GLU A 333 -29.50 5.97 28.70
CA GLU A 333 -30.65 6.16 29.61
C GLU A 333 -30.70 7.57 30.21
N THR A 334 -29.55 8.23 30.36
CA THR A 334 -29.46 9.59 30.94
C THR A 334 -29.81 10.68 29.92
N VAL A 335 -29.62 10.43 28.61
CA VAL A 335 -30.01 11.37 27.53
C VAL A 335 -31.50 11.26 27.21
N GLU A 336 -32.05 10.03 27.13
CA GLU A 336 -33.48 9.82 26.91
C GLU A 336 -34.34 10.40 28.05
N THR A 337 -33.85 10.32 29.30
CA THR A 337 -34.52 10.93 30.46
C THR A 337 -34.36 12.45 30.54
N ALA A 338 -33.40 13.05 29.84
CA ALA A 338 -33.26 14.50 29.73
C ALA A 338 -34.17 15.07 28.62
N GLU A 339 -34.32 14.39 27.49
CA GLU A 339 -35.22 14.82 26.40
C GLU A 339 -36.71 14.58 26.67
N THR A 340 -37.08 13.71 27.62
CA THR A 340 -38.48 13.57 28.09
C THR A 340 -38.88 14.54 29.19
N VAL A 341 -37.96 15.42 29.62
CA VAL A 341 -38.20 16.46 30.63
C VAL A 341 -37.90 17.84 30.04
N GLU A 342 -38.51 18.19 28.90
CA GLU A 342 -38.77 19.58 28.50
C GLU A 342 -40.16 19.76 27.86
#